data_AF-F8H5Q4-F1
#
_entry.id   AF-F8H5Q4-F1
#
_cell.length_a   1.000
_cell.length_b   1.000
_cell.length_c   1.000
_cell.angle_alpha   90.00
_cell.angle_beta   90.00
_cell.angle_gamma   90.00
#
_symmetry.space_group_name_H-M   'P 1'
#
loop_
_entity.id
_entity.type
_entity.pdbx_description
1 polymer ?
#
loop_
_entity_poly.entity_id
_entity_poly.type
_entity_poly.pdbx_seq_one_letter_code
_entity_poly.pdbx_strand_id
1 'polypeptide(L)'
;MISHILARIRWNGLSPLHQRRHSTRIKVMLNAMAERFPHLKHPEQVKLKHLCWLHDMWLIKQGFADATRSDYKRSMALLVAALGGSLHWQSALNMTKDSRKGGRPETCKAIKTKRRS
;
A
#
# COMPACT_ATOMS: atom_id res chain seq x y z
N MET A 1 15.55 -5.08 -4.13
CA MET A 1 15.17 -4.19 -3.01
C MET A 1 13.69 -4.28 -2.64
N ILE A 2 12.73 -4.29 -3.57
CA ILE A 2 11.28 -4.37 -3.24
C ILE A 2 10.79 -5.77 -2.85
N SER A 3 11.56 -6.81 -3.19
CA SER A 3 11.14 -8.21 -3.10
C SER A 3 10.79 -8.66 -1.67
N HIS A 4 11.46 -8.12 -0.65
CA HIS A 4 11.16 -8.47 0.75
C HIS A 4 9.83 -7.86 1.23
N ILE A 5 9.41 -6.70 0.70
CA ILE A 5 8.08 -6.12 0.99
C ILE A 5 7.00 -6.96 0.32
N LEU A 6 7.19 -7.30 -0.96
CA LEU A 6 6.22 -8.10 -1.70
C LEU A 6 6.06 -9.50 -1.09
N ALA A 7 7.13 -10.08 -0.53
CA ALA A 7 7.08 -11.36 0.18
C ALA A 7 6.22 -11.34 1.45
N ARG A 8 5.94 -10.16 2.03
CA ARG A 8 5.08 -10.00 3.22
C ARG A 8 3.59 -9.90 2.88
N ILE A 9 3.25 -9.81 1.60
CA ILE A 9 1.86 -9.74 1.12
C ILE A 9 1.38 -11.16 0.82
N ARG A 10 0.25 -11.59 1.43
CA ARG A 10 -0.43 -12.82 1.01
C ARG A 10 -1.41 -12.52 -0.11
N TRP A 11 -1.16 -13.11 -1.27
CA TRP A 11 -1.94 -12.96 -2.50
C TRP A 11 -3.05 -14.02 -2.61
N ASN A 12 -3.88 -14.18 -1.59
CA ASN A 12 -4.83 -15.29 -1.47
C ASN A 12 -5.81 -15.37 -2.66
N GLY A 13 -5.56 -16.27 -3.61
CA GLY A 13 -6.43 -16.49 -4.77
C GLY A 13 -6.39 -15.38 -5.83
N LEU A 14 -5.43 -14.44 -5.76
CA LEU A 14 -5.26 -13.42 -6.78
C LEU A 14 -4.50 -13.98 -7.99
N SER A 15 -4.98 -13.73 -9.21
CA SER A 15 -4.27 -14.21 -10.41
C SER A 15 -2.88 -13.56 -10.55
N PRO A 16 -1.90 -14.24 -11.19
CA PRO A 16 -0.55 -13.70 -11.36
C PRO A 16 -0.52 -12.31 -12.01
N LEU A 17 -1.43 -12.05 -12.95
CA LEU A 17 -1.58 -10.74 -13.58
C LEU A 17 -1.92 -9.64 -12.57
N HIS A 18 -2.87 -9.90 -11.67
CA HIS A 18 -3.27 -8.93 -10.65
C HIS A 18 -2.17 -8.72 -9.61
N GLN A 19 -1.45 -9.78 -9.22
CA GLN A 19 -0.28 -9.68 -8.35
C GLN A 19 0.80 -8.79 -8.97
N ARG A 20 1.07 -8.97 -10.27
CA ARG A 20 2.01 -8.13 -11.03
C ARG A 20 1.56 -6.67 -11.06
N ARG A 21 0.28 -6.40 -11.34
CA ARG A 21 -0.27 -5.04 -11.35
C ARG A 21 -0.10 -4.33 -10.00
N HIS A 22 -0.40 -5.01 -8.89
CA HIS A 22 -0.17 -4.45 -7.55
C HIS A 22 1.31 -4.21 -7.28
N SER A 23 2.17 -5.18 -7.61
CA SER A 23 3.63 -5.06 -7.44
C SER A 23 4.21 -3.89 -8.22
N THR A 24 3.79 -3.70 -9.48
CA THR A 24 4.21 -2.56 -10.31
C THR A 24 3.78 -1.23 -9.67
N ARG A 25 2.53 -1.11 -9.23
CA ARG A 25 2.06 0.13 -8.58
C ARG A 25 2.80 0.42 -7.27
N ILE A 26 3.07 -0.61 -6.46
CA ILE A 26 3.88 -0.46 -5.24
C ILE A 26 5.29 0.03 -5.57
N LYS A 27 5.91 -0.48 -6.64
CA LYS A 27 7.21 0.00 -7.12
C LYS A 27 7.17 1.46 -7.55
N VAL A 28 6.16 1.84 -8.33
CA VAL A 28 5.97 3.24 -8.76
C VAL A 28 5.83 4.16 -7.54
N MET A 29 5.03 3.78 -6.56
CA MET A 29 4.84 4.57 -5.33
C MET A 29 6.13 4.71 -4.52
N LEU A 30 6.89 3.62 -4.36
CA LEU A 30 8.17 3.66 -3.64
C LEU A 30 9.21 4.52 -4.35
N ASN A 31 9.29 4.46 -5.68
CA ASN A 31 10.17 5.32 -6.46
C ASN A 31 9.78 6.80 -6.30
N ALA A 32 8.50 7.13 -6.41
CA ALA A 32 8.02 8.49 -6.21
C ALA A 32 8.35 9.04 -4.81
N MET A 33 8.25 8.19 -3.78
CA MET A 33 8.67 8.57 -2.42
C MET A 33 10.19 8.75 -2.32
N ALA A 34 10.99 7.88 -2.94
CA ALA A 34 12.45 8.00 -2.92
C ALA A 34 12.94 9.28 -3.62
N GLU A 35 12.30 9.65 -4.74
CA GLU A 35 12.58 10.90 -5.45
C GLU A 35 12.24 12.13 -4.60
N ARG A 36 11.11 12.09 -3.88
CA ARG A 36 10.68 13.21 -3.02
C ARG A 36 11.46 13.31 -1.71
N PHE A 37 11.85 12.17 -1.15
CA PHE A 37 12.44 12.04 0.17
C PHE A 37 13.78 11.32 0.08
N PRO A 38 14.90 12.04 -0.14
CA PRO A 38 16.22 11.43 -0.36
C PRO A 38 16.72 10.56 0.80
N HIS A 39 16.18 10.75 2.01
CA HIS A 39 16.49 9.90 3.17
C HIS A 39 15.88 8.50 3.10
N LEU A 40 14.94 8.24 2.19
CA LEU A 40 14.33 6.93 1.95
C LEU A 40 15.21 6.08 1.02
N LYS A 41 16.23 5.46 1.59
CA LYS A 41 17.09 4.47 0.91
C LYS A 41 16.47 3.08 0.89
N HIS A 42 15.64 2.78 1.89
CA HIS A 42 15.03 1.47 2.08
C HIS A 42 13.51 1.58 2.27
N PRO A 43 12.71 0.66 1.70
CA PRO A 43 11.25 0.65 1.88
C PRO A 43 10.79 0.64 3.34
N GLU A 44 11.56 0.04 4.26
CA GLU A 44 11.26 -0.02 5.69
C GLU A 44 11.32 1.35 6.39
N GLN A 45 11.94 2.36 5.76
CA GLN A 45 11.97 3.72 6.27
C GLN A 45 10.69 4.50 5.94
N VAL A 46 9.78 3.90 5.15
CA VAL A 46 8.46 4.49 4.86
C VAL A 46 7.66 4.62 6.15
N LYS A 47 7.18 5.83 6.41
CA LYS A 47 6.36 6.21 7.56
C LYS A 47 5.04 6.77 7.06
N LEU A 48 4.06 6.90 7.95
CA LEU A 48 2.74 7.44 7.64
C LEU A 48 2.81 8.77 6.86
N LYS A 49 3.68 9.71 7.26
CA LYS A 49 3.84 10.99 6.57
C LYS A 49 4.17 10.88 5.07
N HIS A 50 4.94 9.87 4.67
CA HIS A 50 5.29 9.66 3.26
C HIS A 50 4.08 9.13 2.47
N LEU A 51 3.28 8.27 3.11
CA LEU A 51 2.06 7.73 2.54
C LEU A 51 0.96 8.80 2.42
N CYS A 52 0.82 9.68 3.42
CA CYS A 52 -0.09 10.84 3.35
C CYS A 52 0.28 11.74 2.18
N TRP A 53 1.55 12.09 2.02
CA TRP A 53 2.00 12.84 0.84
C TRP A 53 1.64 12.14 -0.48
N LEU A 54 1.79 10.81 -0.54
CA LEU A 54 1.47 10.07 -1.76
C LEU A 54 -0.04 10.09 -2.05
N HIS A 55 -0.86 9.93 -1.01
CA HIS A 55 -2.32 9.93 -1.09
C HIS A 55 -2.89 11.30 -1.46
N ASP A 56 -2.47 12.35 -0.75
CA ASP A 56 -3.08 13.67 -0.80
C ASP A 56 -2.48 14.55 -1.90
N MET A 57 -1.23 14.32 -2.29
CA MET A 57 -0.54 15.17 -3.27
C MET A 57 -0.19 14.41 -4.55
N TRP A 58 0.58 13.33 -4.44
CA TRP A 58 1.16 12.68 -5.63
C TRP A 58 0.07 12.09 -6.53
N LEU A 59 -0.89 11.33 -5.98
CA LEU A 59 -1.97 10.72 -6.77
C LEU A 59 -2.87 11.75 -7.47
N ILE A 60 -3.08 12.92 -6.87
CA ILE A 60 -3.86 14.00 -7.47
C ILE A 60 -3.05 14.65 -8.61
N LYS A 61 -1.77 14.92 -8.36
CA LYS A 61 -0.87 15.57 -9.32
C LYS A 61 -0.65 14.76 -10.60
N GLN A 62 -0.73 13.43 -10.55
CA GLN A 62 -0.55 12.58 -11.73
C GLN A 62 -1.69 12.68 -12.76
N GLY A 63 -2.82 13.33 -12.44
CA GLY A 63 -3.95 13.46 -13.38
C GLY A 63 -4.62 12.13 -13.73
N PHE A 64 -4.48 11.11 -12.88
CA PHE A 64 -5.08 9.80 -13.12
C PHE A 64 -6.61 9.83 -12.99
N ALA A 65 -7.28 9.05 -13.84
CA ALA A 65 -8.70 8.75 -13.69
C ALA A 65 -9.01 8.10 -12.33
N ASP A 66 -10.23 8.29 -11.85
CA ASP A 66 -10.69 7.86 -10.52
C ASP A 66 -10.51 6.36 -10.28
N ALA A 67 -10.79 5.55 -11.30
CA ALA A 67 -10.59 4.11 -11.25
C ALA A 67 -9.11 3.76 -11.01
N THR A 68 -8.20 4.42 -11.72
CA THR A 68 -6.75 4.25 -11.56
C THR A 68 -6.31 4.71 -10.17
N ARG A 69 -6.80 5.86 -9.68
CA ARG A 69 -6.51 6.34 -8.32
C ARG A 69 -6.97 5.33 -7.27
N SER A 70 -8.16 4.76 -7.42
CA SER A 70 -8.69 3.71 -6.52
C SER A 70 -7.81 2.46 -6.51
N ASP A 71 -7.34 2.02 -7.68
CA ASP A 71 -6.40 0.90 -7.78
C ASP A 71 -5.05 1.16 -7.11
N TYR A 72 -4.53 2.39 -7.18
CA TYR A 72 -3.35 2.80 -6.43
C TYR A 72 -3.60 2.81 -4.92
N LYS A 73 -4.76 3.29 -4.46
CA LYS A 73 -5.15 3.23 -3.03
C LYS A 73 -5.20 1.79 -2.52
N ARG A 74 -5.76 0.85 -3.31
CA ARG A 74 -5.75 -0.59 -2.98
C ARG A 74 -4.33 -1.13 -2.84
N SER A 75 -3.44 -0.79 -3.77
CA SER A 75 -2.02 -1.17 -3.68
C SER A 75 -1.31 -0.52 -2.48
N MET A 76 -1.68 0.72 -2.12
CA MET A 76 -1.12 1.41 -0.96
C MET A 76 -1.54 0.73 0.33
N ALA A 77 -2.78 0.25 0.45
CA ALA A 77 -3.21 -0.54 1.59
C ALA A 77 -2.39 -1.82 1.75
N LEU A 78 -2.04 -2.50 0.64
CA LEU A 78 -1.14 -3.66 0.68
C LEU A 78 0.28 -3.29 1.14
N LEU A 79 0.80 -2.14 0.69
CA LEU A 79 2.09 -1.62 1.14
C LEU A 79 2.08 -1.31 2.64
N VAL A 80 1.05 -0.61 3.15
CA VAL A 80 0.87 -0.33 4.59
C VAL A 80 0.89 -1.63 5.37
N ALA A 81 0.13 -2.61 4.92
CA ALA A 81 0.02 -3.90 5.58
C ALA A 81 1.37 -4.66 5.55
N ALA A 82 2.11 -4.62 4.44
CA ALA A 82 3.43 -5.25 4.30
C ALA A 82 4.53 -4.57 5.13
N LEU A 83 4.39 -3.27 5.42
CA LEU A 83 5.26 -2.53 6.33
C LEU A 83 4.95 -2.80 7.80
N GLY A 84 3.90 -3.58 8.11
CA GLY A 84 3.41 -3.76 9.47
C GLY A 84 2.68 -2.54 10.02
N GLY A 85 2.22 -1.64 9.14
CA GLY A 85 1.45 -0.46 9.50
C GLY A 85 0.17 -0.84 10.25
N SER A 86 -0.04 -0.18 11.37
CA SER A 86 -1.20 -0.39 12.25
C SER A 86 -2.49 0.19 11.68
N LEU A 87 -3.63 -0.17 12.28
CA LEU A 87 -4.96 0.27 11.86
C LEU A 87 -5.07 1.82 11.77
N HIS A 88 -4.34 2.54 12.63
CA HIS A 88 -4.32 4.01 12.61
C HIS A 88 -3.71 4.59 11.32
N TRP A 89 -2.82 3.86 10.61
CA TRP A 89 -2.29 4.31 9.31
C TRP A 89 -3.38 4.23 8.24
N GLN A 90 -4.17 3.15 8.25
CA GLN A 90 -5.28 3.00 7.30
C GLN A 90 -6.37 4.05 7.56
N SER A 91 -6.67 4.35 8.82
CA SER A 91 -7.61 5.41 9.19
C SER A 91 -7.13 6.79 8.73
N ALA A 92 -5.85 7.12 8.94
CA ALA A 92 -5.29 8.41 8.53
C ALA A 92 -5.24 8.59 7.00
N LEU A 93 -5.25 7.48 6.25
CA LEU A 93 -5.30 7.50 4.79
C LEU A 93 -6.73 7.41 4.22
N ASN A 94 -7.76 7.48 5.08
CA ASN A 94 -9.17 7.24 4.71
C ASN A 94 -9.36 5.91 3.95
N MET A 95 -8.58 4.90 4.32
CA MET A 95 -8.61 3.55 3.73
C MET A 95 -9.35 2.55 4.61
N THR A 96 -9.91 2.99 5.74
CA THR A 96 -10.78 2.19 6.59
C THR A 96 -12.02 1.77 5.80
N LYS A 97 -12.19 0.47 5.61
CA LYS A 97 -13.47 -0.08 5.17
C LYS A 97 -14.51 0.23 6.23
N ASP A 98 -15.64 0.76 5.78
CA ASP A 98 -16.83 0.83 6.60
C ASP A 98 -17.31 -0.61 6.87
N SER A 99 -17.10 -1.10 8.09
CA SER A 99 -17.48 -2.45 8.51
C SER A 99 -18.99 -2.68 8.47
N ARG A 100 -19.80 -1.62 8.28
CA ARG A 100 -21.27 -1.69 8.17
C ARG A 100 -21.75 -1.90 6.73
N LYS A 101 -20.89 -1.69 5.71
CA LYS A 101 -21.23 -1.97 4.31
C LYS A 101 -20.81 -3.39 3.96
N GLY A 102 -21.75 -4.33 4.05
CA GLY A 102 -21.56 -5.71 3.62
C GLY A 102 -21.00 -5.76 2.19
N GLY A 103 -19.79 -6.30 2.04
CA GLY A 103 -19.05 -6.31 0.78
C GLY A 103 -18.03 -7.43 0.70
N ARG A 104 -17.66 -7.78 -0.53
CA ARG A 104 -16.83 -8.94 -0.92
C ARG A 104 -15.60 -9.14 0.00
N PRO A 105 -15.33 -10.37 0.48
CA PRO A 105 -14.18 -10.69 1.32
C PRO A 105 -12.85 -10.25 0.70
N GLU A 106 -11.91 -9.82 1.53
CA GLU A 106 -10.58 -9.38 1.09
C GLU A 106 -9.75 -10.55 0.55
N THR A 107 -9.39 -10.49 -0.73
CA THR A 107 -8.55 -11.47 -1.41
C THR A 107 -7.05 -11.30 -1.12
N CYS A 108 -6.65 -10.27 -0.39
CA CYS A 108 -5.26 -10.05 0.01
C CYS A 108 -5.18 -9.55 1.45
N LYS A 109 -4.29 -10.15 2.25
CA LYS A 109 -4.00 -9.72 3.63
C LYS A 109 -2.48 -9.75 3.84
N ALA A 110 -1.92 -8.78 4.54
CA ALA A 110 -0.52 -8.91 4.97
C ALA A 110 -0.42 -9.81 6.20
N ILE A 111 0.73 -10.48 6.32
CA ILE A 111 1.03 -11.33 7.48
C ILE A 111 1.35 -10.41 8.65
N LYS A 112 0.50 -10.40 9.69
CA LYS A 112 0.91 -9.89 10.99
C LYS A 112 1.95 -10.86 11.56
N THR A 113 3.23 -10.50 11.51
CA THR A 113 4.24 -11.20 12.29
C THR A 113 3.97 -10.89 13.77
N LYS A 114 3.45 -11.85 14.53
CA LYS A 114 3.41 -11.76 15.99
C LYS A 114 4.86 -11.71 16.48
N ARG A 115 5.32 -10.57 16.99
CA ARG A 115 6.49 -10.59 17.88
C ARG A 115 6.03 -11.32 19.15
N ARG A 116 6.67 -12.45 19.47
CA ARG A 116 6.57 -13.03 20.82
C ARG A 116 7.29 -12.04 21.74
N SER A 117 6.51 -11.40 22.61
CA SER A 117 6.98 -10.74 23.83
C SER A 117 7.59 -11.77 24.77
#